data_AF-A0A7X7KEK9-F1
#
_entry.id   AF-A0A7X7KEK9-F1
#
_cell.length_a   1.000
_cell.length_b   1.000
_cell.length_c   1.000
_cell.angle_alpha   90.00
_cell.angle_beta   90.00
_cell.angle_gamma   90.00
#
_symmetry.space_group_name_H-M   'P 1'
#
loop_
_entity.id
_entity.type
_entity.pdbx_description
1 polymer ?
#
loop_
_entity_poly.entity_id
_entity_poly.type
_entity_poly.pdbx_seq_one_letter_code
_entity_poly.pdbx_strand_id
1 'polypeptide(L)'
;MTPLIMLAFVLGTTPADQWPAPVEPIMLSVDLDVGESADVILRDGSKATIKLLDLHETRDDLRGAVRSAIATVEVNGQRATLPAANYALPTVAGGLQIDCAATKGLVRPDWNPWALDKDARLRIWPAGAPWI
;
A
#
# COMPACT_ATOMS: atom_id res chain seq x y z
N MET A 1 32.20 -61.12 -26.00
CA MET A 1 31.46 -60.08 -26.74
C MET A 1 30.26 -59.72 -25.91
N THR A 2 30.35 -58.65 -25.12
CA THR A 2 29.32 -58.25 -24.14
C THR A 2 28.68 -56.97 -24.67
N PRO A 3 27.35 -56.89 -24.87
CA PRO A 3 26.75 -55.67 -25.39
C PRO A 3 26.63 -54.63 -24.27
N LEU A 4 27.13 -53.44 -24.53
CA LEU A 4 26.96 -52.26 -23.70
C LEU A 4 25.52 -51.75 -23.90
N ILE A 5 24.65 -51.92 -22.90
CA ILE A 5 23.30 -51.36 -22.92
C ILE A 5 23.40 -49.88 -22.53
N MET A 6 23.17 -48.99 -23.49
CA MET A 6 22.98 -47.56 -23.23
C MET A 6 21.58 -47.34 -22.64
N LEU A 7 21.53 -46.93 -21.37
CA LEU A 7 20.30 -46.48 -20.72
C LEU A 7 20.07 -45.00 -21.09
N ALA A 8 19.11 -44.73 -21.98
CA ALA A 8 18.71 -43.37 -22.31
C ALA A 8 17.87 -42.78 -21.16
N PHE A 9 18.43 -41.80 -20.46
CA PHE A 9 17.70 -41.03 -19.45
C PHE A 9 16.77 -40.04 -20.17
N VAL A 10 15.47 -40.34 -20.20
CA VAL A 10 14.46 -39.38 -20.67
C VAL A 10 14.28 -38.35 -19.55
N LEU A 11 14.87 -37.16 -19.73
CA LEU A 11 14.56 -35.99 -18.91
C LEU A 11 13.11 -35.61 -19.19
N GLY A 12 12.18 -36.09 -18.35
CA GLY A 12 10.81 -35.57 -18.34
C GLY A 12 10.87 -34.09 -18.02
N THR A 13 10.44 -33.23 -18.95
CA THR A 13 10.20 -31.82 -18.66
C THR A 13 8.97 -31.76 -17.76
N THR A 14 9.20 -31.78 -16.44
CA THR A 14 8.20 -31.29 -15.50
C THR A 14 7.91 -29.85 -15.92
N PRO A 15 6.66 -29.44 -16.17
CA PRO A 15 6.37 -28.03 -16.35
C PRO A 15 6.74 -27.32 -15.05
N ALA A 16 7.95 -26.76 -15.01
CA ALA A 16 8.32 -25.74 -14.06
C ALA A 16 7.38 -24.55 -14.31
N ASP A 17 6.87 -23.97 -13.24
CA ASP A 17 6.18 -22.68 -13.24
C ASP A 17 4.93 -22.55 -14.09
N GLN A 18 3.79 -22.99 -13.56
CA GLN A 18 2.53 -22.32 -13.86
C GLN A 18 1.95 -21.72 -12.59
N TRP A 19 2.59 -20.67 -12.10
CA TRP A 19 1.92 -19.79 -11.14
C TRP A 19 0.74 -19.12 -11.85
N PRO A 20 -0.41 -18.99 -11.18
CA PRO A 20 -1.53 -18.26 -11.76
C PRO A 20 -1.10 -16.82 -12.08
N ALA A 21 -1.70 -16.25 -13.12
CA ALA A 21 -1.48 -14.86 -13.45
C ALA A 21 -1.77 -13.97 -12.22
N PRO A 22 -0.95 -12.94 -11.95
CA PRO A 22 -1.19 -12.00 -10.87
C PRO A 22 -2.61 -11.42 -10.96
N VAL A 23 -3.31 -11.41 -9.84
CA VAL A 23 -4.63 -10.79 -9.74
C VAL A 23 -4.44 -9.30 -9.48
N GLU A 24 -5.19 -8.47 -10.20
CA GLU A 24 -5.20 -7.03 -9.93
C GLU A 24 -5.92 -6.75 -8.60
N PRO A 25 -5.26 -6.08 -7.64
CA PRO A 25 -5.83 -5.83 -6.33
C PRO A 25 -6.95 -4.79 -6.40
N ILE A 26 -7.95 -4.94 -5.52
CA ILE A 26 -9.04 -3.96 -5.37
C ILE A 26 -8.51 -2.67 -4.73
N MET A 27 -7.54 -2.81 -3.83
CA MET A 27 -6.90 -1.74 -3.09
C MET A 27 -5.64 -1.27 -3.82
N LEU A 28 -5.48 0.05 -3.92
CA LEU A 28 -4.27 0.69 -4.40
C LEU A 28 -3.62 1.47 -3.24
N SER A 29 -2.30 1.47 -3.17
CA SER A 29 -1.53 2.28 -2.22
C SER A 29 -0.77 3.37 -2.94
N VAL A 30 -0.75 4.58 -2.37
CA VAL A 30 0.12 5.68 -2.78
C VAL A 30 0.88 6.21 -1.59
N ASP A 31 2.13 6.57 -1.82
CA ASP A 31 2.96 7.27 -0.85
C ASP A 31 3.08 8.73 -1.31
N LEU A 32 2.82 9.67 -0.41
CA LEU A 32 2.82 11.11 -0.69
C LEU A 32 3.59 11.89 0.37
N ASP A 33 4.34 12.89 -0.08
CA ASP A 33 4.85 13.97 0.77
C ASP A 33 3.76 15.03 0.99
N VAL A 34 3.85 15.79 2.09
CA VAL A 34 2.91 16.89 2.34
C VAL A 34 2.98 17.90 1.20
N GLY A 35 1.83 18.18 0.58
CA GLY A 35 1.68 19.04 -0.59
C GLY A 35 1.68 18.29 -1.93
N GLU A 36 2.07 17.00 -1.95
CA GLU A 36 2.09 16.17 -3.15
C GLU A 36 0.69 15.63 -3.48
N SER A 37 0.43 15.41 -4.78
CA SER A 37 -0.80 14.80 -5.29
C SER A 37 -0.49 13.62 -6.20
N ALA A 38 -1.40 12.64 -6.23
CA ALA A 38 -1.38 11.53 -7.17
C ALA A 38 -2.75 11.38 -7.84
N ASP A 39 -2.73 11.16 -9.16
CA ASP A 39 -3.88 10.70 -9.93
C ASP A 39 -3.83 9.19 -10.04
N VAL A 40 -4.93 8.53 -9.69
CA VAL A 40 -5.03 7.06 -9.68
C VAL A 40 -6.26 6.60 -10.46
N ILE A 41 -6.15 5.40 -11.03
CA ILE A 41 -7.26 4.66 -11.63
C ILE A 41 -7.44 3.40 -10.79
N LEU A 42 -8.64 3.21 -10.23
CA LEU A 42 -8.97 2.05 -9.42
C LEU A 42 -9.46 0.90 -10.31
N ARG A 43 -9.53 -0.31 -9.72
CA ARG A 43 -9.88 -1.54 -10.44
C ARG A 43 -11.27 -1.50 -11.12
N ASP A 44 -12.21 -0.73 -10.59
CA ASP A 44 -13.54 -0.54 -11.19
C ASP A 44 -13.55 0.50 -12.32
N GLY A 45 -12.39 1.08 -12.67
CA GLY A 45 -12.22 2.11 -13.67
C GLY A 45 -12.46 3.54 -13.15
N SER A 46 -12.85 3.70 -11.88
CA SER A 46 -13.00 5.02 -11.28
C SER A 46 -11.66 5.74 -11.19
N LYS A 47 -11.70 7.07 -11.34
CA LYS A 47 -10.53 7.94 -11.27
C LYS A 47 -10.58 8.79 -10.02
N ALA A 48 -9.43 9.02 -9.41
CA ALA A 48 -9.33 9.90 -8.26
C ALA A 48 -8.04 10.70 -8.26
N THR A 49 -8.13 11.95 -7.82
CA THR A 49 -6.98 12.79 -7.47
C THR A 49 -6.92 12.86 -5.95
N ILE A 50 -5.80 12.43 -5.37
CA ILE A 50 -5.54 12.46 -3.93
C ILE A 50 -4.37 13.39 -3.65
N LYS A 51 -4.52 14.27 -2.67
CA LYS A 51 -3.46 15.15 -2.17
C LYS A 51 -3.27 14.97 -0.67
N LEU A 52 -2.02 14.84 -0.23
CA LEU A 52 -1.70 14.97 1.18
C LEU A 52 -1.59 16.47 1.51
N LEU A 53 -2.51 16.98 2.32
CA LEU A 53 -2.56 18.40 2.68
C LEU A 53 -1.69 18.73 3.88
N ASP A 54 -1.72 17.85 4.89
CA ASP A 54 -1.02 18.05 6.15
C ASP A 54 -0.78 16.71 6.85
N LEU A 55 0.23 16.65 7.71
CA LEU A 55 0.52 15.52 8.58
C LEU A 55 0.92 16.04 9.96
N HIS A 56 0.13 15.67 10.96
CA HIS A 56 0.42 15.98 12.36
C HIS A 56 0.74 14.72 13.17
N GLU A 57 1.94 14.67 13.76
CA GLU A 57 2.35 13.60 14.67
C GLU A 57 2.58 14.16 16.08
N THR A 58 2.00 13.47 17.07
CA THR A 58 2.32 13.70 18.48
C THR A 58 3.30 12.64 18.95
N ARG A 59 4.38 13.06 19.61
CA ARG A 59 5.43 12.16 20.14
C ARG A 59 5.49 12.24 21.65
N ASP A 60 5.90 11.14 22.29
CA ASP A 60 6.18 11.17 23.73
C ASP A 60 7.59 11.68 24.05
N ASP A 61 7.75 12.30 25.21
CA ASP A 61 9.02 12.90 25.65
C ASP A 61 10.06 11.88 26.12
N LEU A 62 9.67 10.62 26.38
CA LEU A 62 10.58 9.61 26.93
C LEU A 62 11.48 9.00 25.86
N ARG A 63 10.90 8.61 24.73
CA ARG A 63 11.59 7.92 23.63
C ARG A 63 11.31 8.50 22.25
N GLY A 64 10.52 9.58 22.17
CA GLY A 64 10.16 10.23 20.92
C GLY A 64 9.27 9.37 20.01
N ALA A 65 8.56 8.37 20.56
CA ALA A 65 7.71 7.51 19.74
C ALA A 65 6.39 8.21 19.41
N VAL A 66 5.90 7.98 18.21
CA VAL A 66 4.59 8.49 17.76
C VAL A 66 3.49 7.88 18.62
N ARG A 67 2.63 8.74 19.18
CA ARG A 67 1.46 8.39 20.01
C ARG A 67 0.15 8.60 19.29
N SER A 68 0.13 9.54 18.35
CA SER A 68 -0.95 9.73 17.39
C SER A 68 -0.36 10.35 16.13
N ALA A 69 -0.91 9.96 14.99
CA ALA A 69 -0.60 10.53 13.71
C ALA A 69 -1.90 10.77 12.95
N ILE A 70 -2.07 11.96 12.40
CA ILE A 70 -3.28 12.39 11.71
C ILE A 70 -2.86 13.01 10.37
N ALA A 71 -3.28 12.37 9.28
CA ALA A 71 -3.10 12.89 7.93
C ALA A 71 -4.36 13.66 7.52
N THR A 72 -4.19 14.87 7.02
CA THR A 72 -5.27 15.60 6.34
C THR A 72 -5.08 15.45 4.85
N VAL A 73 -6.11 14.98 4.16
CA VAL A 73 -6.07 14.73 2.71
C VAL A 73 -7.16 15.50 2.00
N GLU A 74 -6.96 15.71 0.70
CA GLU A 74 -8.01 16.11 -0.24
C GLU A 74 -8.19 14.98 -1.26
N VAL A 75 -9.43 14.56 -1.46
CA VAL A 75 -9.80 13.50 -2.40
C VAL A 75 -10.87 14.05 -3.32
N ASN A 76 -10.57 14.19 -4.61
CA ASN A 76 -11.49 14.77 -5.60
C ASN A 76 -12.09 16.12 -5.14
N GLY A 77 -11.26 16.96 -4.51
CA GLY A 77 -11.66 18.26 -3.94
C GLY A 77 -12.38 18.20 -2.58
N GLN A 78 -12.65 17.01 -2.04
CA GLN A 78 -13.24 16.84 -0.70
C GLN A 78 -12.14 16.58 0.34
N ARG A 79 -12.11 17.39 1.40
CA ARG A 79 -11.18 17.18 2.52
C ARG A 79 -11.63 16.06 3.46
N ALA A 80 -10.67 15.29 3.97
CA ALA A 80 -10.86 14.29 5.00
C ALA A 80 -9.68 14.24 5.98
N THR A 81 -9.94 13.81 7.21
CA THR A 81 -8.93 13.66 8.26
C THR A 81 -8.84 12.18 8.63
N LEU A 82 -7.64 11.61 8.46
CA LEU A 82 -7.39 10.18 8.56
C LEU A 82 -6.42 9.93 9.72
N PRO A 83 -6.87 9.31 10.83
CA PRO A 83 -5.93 8.81 11.83
C PRO A 83 -5.09 7.69 11.20
N ALA A 84 -3.76 7.82 11.26
CA ALA A 84 -2.85 6.77 10.84
C ALA A 84 -2.74 5.73 11.96
N ALA A 85 -3.62 4.73 11.92
CA ALA A 85 -3.71 3.71 12.96
C ALA A 85 -4.11 2.35 12.38
N ASN A 86 -3.47 1.29 12.89
CA ASN A 86 -3.63 -0.09 12.38
C ASN A 86 -5.08 -0.62 12.40
N TYR A 87 -5.95 -0.04 13.25
CA TYR A 87 -7.34 -0.46 13.44
C TYR A 87 -8.35 0.64 13.06
N ALA A 88 -7.88 1.73 12.45
CA ALA A 88 -8.79 2.71 11.87
C ALA A 88 -9.36 2.14 10.57
N LEU A 89 -10.69 2.16 10.45
CA LEU A 89 -11.37 1.69 9.24
C LEU A 89 -11.26 2.74 8.13
N PRO A 90 -11.18 2.33 6.85
CA PRO A 90 -11.33 3.24 5.72
C PRO A 90 -12.58 4.09 5.84
N THR A 91 -12.42 5.38 5.54
CA THR A 91 -13.50 6.36 5.59
C THR A 91 -13.89 6.75 4.18
N VAL A 92 -15.16 7.16 3.99
CA VAL A 92 -15.64 7.61 2.68
C VAL A 92 -15.26 9.08 2.47
N ALA A 93 -14.58 9.38 1.37
CA ALA A 93 -14.24 10.75 0.97
C ALA A 93 -14.17 10.85 -0.56
N GLY A 94 -14.69 11.92 -1.17
CA GLY A 94 -14.50 12.19 -2.60
C GLY A 94 -15.02 11.10 -3.54
N GLY A 95 -16.02 10.31 -3.10
CA GLY A 95 -16.58 9.20 -3.89
C GLY A 95 -15.80 7.88 -3.82
N LEU A 96 -14.86 7.73 -2.87
CA LEU A 96 -14.09 6.51 -2.65
C LEU A 96 -13.95 6.19 -1.15
N GLN A 97 -13.29 5.08 -0.82
CA GLN A 97 -12.87 4.76 0.55
C GLN A 97 -11.35 4.94 0.68
N ILE A 98 -10.89 5.57 1.76
CA ILE A 98 -9.49 5.88 1.99
C ILE A 98 -9.11 5.76 3.47
N ASP A 99 -7.88 5.31 3.74
CA ASP A 99 -7.23 5.44 5.04
C ASP A 99 -5.76 5.86 4.92
N CYS A 100 -5.14 6.11 6.06
CA CYS A 100 -3.69 6.28 6.19
C CYS A 100 -3.13 5.05 6.92
N ALA A 101 -2.40 4.21 6.20
CA ALA A 101 -1.87 2.96 6.75
C ALA A 101 -0.66 3.18 7.66
N ALA A 102 0.21 4.10 7.28
CA ALA A 102 1.42 4.41 8.02
C ALA A 102 1.93 5.82 7.66
N THR A 103 2.68 6.41 8.59
CA THR A 103 3.46 7.61 8.38
C THR A 103 4.94 7.29 8.48
N LYS A 104 5.77 8.13 7.85
CA LYS A 104 7.23 8.03 7.92
C LYS A 104 7.75 8.01 9.34
N GLY A 105 7.08 8.75 10.24
CA GLY A 105 7.49 8.86 11.64
C GLY A 105 7.30 7.59 12.47
N LEU A 106 6.56 6.58 11.97
CA LEU A 106 6.27 5.34 12.67
C LEU A 106 7.54 4.55 13.02
N VAL A 107 8.52 4.54 12.12
CA VAL A 107 9.80 3.84 12.29
C VAL A 107 10.95 4.77 11.92
N ARG A 108 12.13 4.54 12.50
CA ARG A 108 13.31 5.32 12.11
C ARG A 108 13.95 4.71 10.85
N PRO A 109 14.21 5.52 9.80
CA PRO A 109 14.68 5.00 8.52
C PRO A 109 16.11 4.44 8.56
N ASP A 110 16.93 4.86 9.52
CA ASP A 110 18.29 4.34 9.73
C ASP A 110 18.33 2.88 10.23
N TRP A 111 17.22 2.39 10.80
CA TRP A 111 17.15 1.06 11.43
C TRP A 111 16.10 0.12 10.85
N ASN A 112 15.24 0.58 9.93
CA ASN A 112 14.20 -0.24 9.35
C ASN A 112 14.19 -0.15 7.82
N PRO A 113 14.52 -1.23 7.08
CA PRO A 113 14.49 -1.21 5.62
C PRO A 113 13.09 -0.98 5.03
N TRP A 114 12.04 -1.15 5.85
CA TRP A 114 10.63 -0.93 5.48
C TRP A 114 10.09 0.44 5.92
N ALA A 115 10.98 1.36 6.29
CA ALA A 115 10.58 2.76 6.50
C ALA A 115 10.04 3.37 5.21
N LEU A 116 9.06 4.27 5.34
CA LEU A 116 8.54 5.01 4.19
C LEU A 116 9.55 6.07 3.75
N ASP A 117 9.75 6.18 2.44
CA ASP A 117 10.53 7.27 1.87
C ASP A 117 9.78 8.61 1.98
N LYS A 118 8.46 8.57 1.79
CA LYS A 118 7.56 9.73 1.84
C LYS A 118 6.77 9.82 3.14
N ASP A 119 6.17 10.98 3.38
CA ASP A 119 5.52 11.31 4.66
C ASP A 119 4.39 10.37 5.08
N ALA A 120 3.53 9.94 4.16
CA ALA A 120 2.42 9.02 4.47
C ALA A 120 2.10 8.03 3.35
N ARG A 121 1.71 6.81 3.74
CA ARG A 121 1.11 5.79 2.86
C ARG A 121 -0.40 5.80 3.02
N LEU A 122 -1.10 6.10 1.93
CA LEU A 122 -2.55 6.09 1.85
C LEU A 122 -3.00 4.83 1.09
N ARG A 123 -4.08 4.20 1.57
CA ARG A 123 -4.73 3.09 0.84
C ARG A 123 -6.08 3.54 0.34
N ILE A 124 -6.40 3.18 -0.90
CA ILE A 124 -7.58 3.63 -1.62
C ILE A 124 -8.34 2.42 -2.16
N TRP A 125 -9.66 2.45 -2.00
CA TRP A 125 -10.59 1.47 -2.57
C TRP A 125 -11.73 2.18 -3.28
N PRO A 126 -12.37 1.54 -4.27
CA PRO A 126 -13.66 1.99 -4.77
C PRO A 126 -14.69 2.14 -3.64
N ALA A 127 -15.64 3.05 -3.81
CA ALA A 127 -16.73 3.20 -2.85
C ALA A 127 -17.51 1.89 -2.67
N GLY A 128 -17.71 1.47 -1.42
CA GLY A 128 -18.47 0.26 -1.07
C GLY A 128 -17.76 -1.07 -1.36
N ALA A 129 -16.54 -1.05 -1.90
CA ALA A 129 -15.75 -2.27 -2.10
C ALA A 129 -15.36 -2.92 -0.76
N PRO A 130 -15.25 -4.26 -0.71
CA PRO A 130 -14.70 -4.96 0.43
C PRO A 130 -13.22 -4.61 0.63
N TRP A 131 -12.75 -4.70 1.86
CA TRP A 131 -11.36 -4.39 2.20
C TRP A 131 -10.39 -5.58 2.03
N ILE A 132 -10.92 -6.78 1.79
CA ILE A 132 -10.21 -8.05 1.59
C ILE A 132 -10.79 -8.76 0.37
#